data_AF-A0A9E3T206-F1
#
_entry.id   AF-A0A9E3T206-F1
#
_cell.length_a   1.000
_cell.length_b   1.000
_cell.length_c   1.000
_cell.angle_alpha   90.00
_cell.angle_beta   90.00
_cell.angle_gamma   90.00
#
_symmetry.space_group_name_H-M   'P 1'
#
loop_
_entity.id
_entity.type
_entity.pdbx_description
1 polymer ?
#
loop_
_entity_poly.entity_id
_entity_poly.type
_entity_poly.pdbx_seq_one_letter_code
_entity_poly.pdbx_strand_id
1 'polypeptide(L)'
;MATAKLVPSYERFLDRVVETMTPEEILAFRVSDEEQQRADDLLDRNNEGELTTEEKAELEQMLQFEELMTLLKIRAAHTLQQS
;
A
#
# COMPACT_ATOMS: atom_id res chain seq x y z
N MET A 1 -2.82 12.59 -11.13
CA MET A 1 -3.18 12.52 -9.69
C MET A 1 -2.37 13.59 -8.98
N ALA A 2 -3.01 14.48 -8.23
CA ALA A 2 -2.29 15.47 -7.45
C ALA A 2 -1.41 14.70 -6.45
N THR A 3 -0.10 14.88 -6.51
CA THR A 3 0.81 14.45 -5.45
C THR A 3 0.37 15.18 -4.18
N ALA A 4 -0.53 14.58 -3.41
CA ALA A 4 -0.89 15.07 -2.11
C ALA A 4 0.42 15.16 -1.33
N LYS A 5 0.78 16.38 -0.93
CA LYS A 5 2.01 16.62 -0.18
C LYS A 5 1.88 15.81 1.11
N LEU A 6 2.65 14.73 1.21
CA LEU A 6 2.63 13.86 2.38
C LEU A 6 2.86 14.74 3.61
N VAL A 7 2.08 14.52 4.65
CA VAL A 7 2.31 15.23 5.91
C VAL A 7 3.66 14.78 6.49
N PRO A 8 4.43 15.66 7.16
CA PRO A 8 5.77 15.30 7.65
C PRO A 8 5.82 14.08 8.59
N SER A 9 4.72 13.81 9.30
CA SER A 9 4.58 12.61 10.13
C SER A 9 4.56 11.32 9.31
N TYR A 10 3.99 11.36 8.11
CA TYR A 10 3.90 10.23 7.21
C TYR A 10 5.28 9.91 6.62
N GLU A 11 6.02 10.91 6.15
CA GLU A 11 7.40 10.72 5.66
C GLU A 11 8.31 10.13 6.74
N ARG A 12 8.24 10.65 7.97
CA ARG A 12 9.02 10.13 9.10
C ARG A 12 8.66 8.69 9.43
N PHE A 13 7.39 8.30 9.32
CA PHE A 13 6.98 6.92 9.53
C PHE A 13 7.60 6.00 8.48
N LEU A 14 7.54 6.37 7.20
CA LEU A 14 8.15 5.59 6.11
C LEU A 14 9.66 5.40 6.32
N ASP A 15 10.38 6.45 6.70
CA ASP A 15 11.82 6.36 7.02
C ASP A 15 12.10 5.34 8.13
N ARG A 16 11.29 5.35 9.20
CA ARG A 16 11.45 4.42 10.31
C ARG A 16 11.19 2.98 9.92
N VAL A 17 10.24 2.72 9.02
CA VAL A 17 9.99 1.37 8.51
C VAL A 17 11.20 0.86 7.73
N VAL A 18 11.79 1.70 6.87
CA VAL A 18 13.01 1.37 6.11
C VAL A 18 14.24 1.20 7.01
N GLU A 19 14.28 1.83 8.19
CA GLU A 19 15.33 1.56 9.20
C GLU A 19 15.15 0.21 9.91
N THR A 20 13.91 -0.29 10.01
CA THR A 20 13.59 -1.52 10.76
C THR A 20 13.54 -2.79 9.90
N MET A 21 13.24 -2.65 8.62
CA MET A 21 13.22 -3.75 7.64
C MET A 21 14.26 -3.45 6.56
N THR A 22 14.95 -4.47 6.08
CA THR A 22 15.86 -4.29 4.95
C THR A 22 15.07 -3.85 3.71
N PRO A 23 15.65 -3.02 2.83
CA PRO A 23 15.01 -2.66 1.57
C PRO A 23 14.53 -3.88 0.77
N GLU A 24 15.29 -4.98 0.81
CA GLU A 24 14.96 -6.25 0.18
C GLU A 24 13.70 -6.90 0.78
N GLU A 25 13.55 -6.92 2.11
CA GLU A 25 12.34 -7.42 2.77
C GLU A 25 11.11 -6.58 2.42
N ILE A 26 11.26 -5.26 2.33
CA ILE A 26 10.19 -4.34 1.93
C ILE A 26 9.77 -4.61 0.48
N LEU A 27 10.73 -4.82 -0.42
CA LEU A 27 10.45 -5.13 -1.82
C LEU A 27 9.85 -6.52 -2.01
N ALA A 28 10.25 -7.50 -1.18
CA ALA A 28 9.72 -8.85 -1.20
C ALA A 28 8.31 -8.95 -0.57
N PHE A 29 7.90 -7.95 0.21
CA PHE A 29 6.57 -7.93 0.81
C PHE A 29 5.48 -7.90 -0.27
N ARG A 30 4.60 -8.88 -0.18
CA ARG A 30 3.38 -9.00 -0.97
C ARG A 30 2.27 -9.47 -0.05
N VAL A 31 1.06 -8.96 -0.28
CA VAL A 31 -0.14 -9.54 0.32
C VAL A 31 -0.26 -11.01 -0.08
N SER A 32 -0.95 -11.79 0.74
CA SER A 32 -1.24 -13.19 0.40
C SER A 32 -2.12 -13.29 -0.84
N ASP A 33 -2.10 -14.46 -1.49
CA ASP A 33 -2.94 -14.70 -2.67
C ASP A 33 -4.44 -14.58 -2.33
N GLU A 34 -4.84 -14.93 -1.09
CA GLU A 34 -6.21 -14.79 -0.60
C GLU A 34 -6.62 -13.32 -0.47
N GLU A 35 -5.75 -12.48 0.09
CA GLU A 35 -5.97 -11.03 0.22
C GLU A 35 -6.03 -10.36 -1.14
N GLN A 36 -5.15 -10.74 -2.08
CA GLN A 36 -5.19 -10.22 -3.45
C GLN A 36 -6.49 -10.60 -4.14
N GLN A 37 -6.91 -11.87 -4.04
CA GLN A 37 -8.14 -12.35 -4.65
C GLN A 37 -9.38 -11.65 -4.07
N ARG A 38 -9.39 -11.33 -2.78
CA ARG A 38 -10.45 -10.55 -2.13
C ARG A 38 -10.47 -9.11 -2.64
N ALA A 39 -9.31 -8.48 -2.82
CA ALA A 39 -9.22 -7.13 -3.36
C ALA A 39 -9.81 -7.06 -4.77
N ASP A 40 -9.45 -8.05 -5.61
CA ASP A 40 -9.91 -8.13 -7.00
C ASP A 40 -11.44 -8.34 -7.07
N ASP A 41 -12.00 -9.24 -6.27
CA ASP A 41 -13.46 -9.45 -6.16
C ASP A 41 -14.20 -8.17 -5.75
N LEU A 42 -13.68 -7.47 -4.73
CA LEU A 42 -14.29 -6.24 -4.26
C LEU A 42 -14.21 -5.12 -5.30
N LEU A 43 -13.11 -5.02 -6.06
CA LEU A 43 -12.96 -4.05 -7.14
C LEU A 43 -13.95 -4.31 -8.27
N ASP A 44 -14.10 -5.56 -8.69
CA ASP A 44 -15.04 -5.95 -9.75
C ASP A 44 -16.47 -5.62 -9.34
N ARG A 45 -16.89 -6.03 -8.14
CA ARG A 45 -18.23 -5.75 -7.60
C ARG A 45 -18.47 -4.27 -7.29
N ASN A 46 -17.41 -3.51 -6.97
CA ASN A 46 -17.52 -2.06 -6.82
C ASN A 46 -17.84 -1.37 -8.14
N ASN A 47 -17.29 -1.84 -9.26
CA ASN A 47 -17.59 -1.32 -10.59
C ASN A 47 -19.05 -1.58 -10.98
N GLU A 48 -19.63 -2.67 -10.49
CA GLU A 48 -21.04 -3.03 -10.69
C GLU A 48 -21.98 -2.31 -9.69
N GLY A 49 -21.43 -1.61 -8.69
CA GLY A 49 -22.18 -0.89 -7.68
C GLY A 49 -22.81 -1.80 -6.61
N GLU A 50 -22.33 -3.04 -6.49
CA GLU A 50 -22.93 -4.09 -5.66
C GLU A 50 -22.33 -4.21 -4.26
N LEU A 51 -21.35 -3.37 -3.90
CA LEU A 51 -20.73 -3.43 -2.58
C LEU A 51 -21.64 -2.89 -1.48
N THR A 52 -21.68 -3.62 -0.37
CA THR A 52 -22.24 -3.13 0.88
C THR A 52 -21.40 -1.99 1.46
N THR A 53 -21.92 -1.31 2.49
CA THR A 53 -21.17 -0.26 3.18
C THR A 53 -19.91 -0.82 3.84
N GLU A 54 -20.00 -2.02 4.41
CA GLU A 54 -18.89 -2.72 5.06
C GLU A 54 -17.82 -3.11 4.04
N GLU A 55 -18.23 -3.64 2.88
CA GLU A 55 -17.33 -4.02 1.81
C GLU A 55 -16.63 -2.81 1.16
N LYS A 56 -17.32 -1.66 1.07
CA LYS A 56 -16.68 -0.41 0.64
C LYS A 56 -15.61 0.05 1.62
N ALA A 57 -15.88 -0.05 2.91
CA ALA A 57 -14.89 0.28 3.94
C ALA A 57 -13.70 -0.69 3.92
N GLU A 58 -13.93 -1.97 3.70
CA GLU A 58 -12.89 -2.98 3.50
C GLU A 58 -12.01 -2.62 2.28
N LEU A 59 -12.63 -2.38 1.12
CA LEU A 59 -11.92 -1.98 -0.09
C LEU A 59 -11.12 -0.68 0.09
N GLU A 60 -11.68 0.31 0.79
CA GLU A 60 -10.98 1.56 1.08
C GLU A 60 -9.73 1.33 1.95
N GLN A 61 -9.82 0.47 2.96
CA GLN A 61 -8.66 0.09 3.80
C GLN A 61 -7.58 -0.63 2.98
N MET A 62 -7.97 -1.53 2.08
CA MET A 62 -7.04 -2.23 1.20
C MET A 62 -6.31 -1.27 0.25
N LEU A 63 -7.03 -0.30 -0.33
CA LEU A 63 -6.45 0.72 -1.20
C LEU A 63 -5.46 1.63 -0.45
N GLN A 64 -5.81 2.05 0.77
CA GLN A 64 -4.91 2.86 1.62
C GLN A 64 -3.64 2.10 1.98
N PHE A 65 -3.76 0.80 2.25
CA PHE A 65 -2.61 -0.07 2.51
C PHE A 65 -1.70 -0.19 1.27
N GLU A 66 -2.28 -0.38 0.08
CA GLU A 66 -1.50 -0.49 -1.16
C GLU A 66 -0.77 0.81 -1.51
N GLU A 67 -1.38 1.96 -1.28
CA GLU A 67 -0.72 3.27 -1.45
C GLU A 67 0.49 3.40 -0.51
N LEU A 68 0.32 3.00 0.76
CA LEU A 68 1.41 2.97 1.74
C LEU A 68 2.55 2.03 1.29
N MET A 69 2.21 0.81 0.89
CA MET A 69 3.19 -0.18 0.45
C MET A 69 3.94 0.26 -0.80
N THR A 70 3.25 0.91 -1.74
CA THR A 70 3.88 1.50 -2.93
C THR A 70 4.93 2.54 -2.54
N LEU A 71 4.62 3.45 -1.62
CA LEU A 71 5.55 4.47 -1.16
C LEU A 71 6.77 3.87 -0.43
N LEU A 72 6.54 2.84 0.41
CA LEU A 72 7.63 2.11 1.07
C LEU A 72 8.56 1.44 0.06
N LYS A 73 8.00 0.75 -0.94
CA LYS A 73 8.78 0.07 -2.00
C LYS A 73 9.59 1.06 -2.83
N ILE A 74 9.02 2.21 -3.19
CA ILE A 74 9.75 3.28 -3.90
C ILE A 74 10.96 3.75 -3.07
N ARG A 75 10.76 3.98 -1.76
CA ARG A 75 11.82 4.47 -0.88
C ARG A 75 12.92 3.42 -0.64
N ALA A 76 12.52 2.17 -0.45
CA ALA A 76 13.45 1.03 -0.34
C ALA A 76 14.29 0.88 -1.62
N ALA A 77 13.67 0.93 -2.80
CA ALA A 77 14.38 0.87 -4.08
C ALA A 77 15.38 2.03 -4.23
N HIS A 78 15.00 3.24 -3.81
CA HIS A 78 15.89 4.40 -3.84
C HIS A 78 17.10 4.22 -2.90
N THR A 79 16.89 3.68 -1.69
CA THR A 79 18.00 3.38 -0.77
C THR A 79 19.01 2.40 -1.36
N LEU A 80 18.56 1.35 -2.05
CA LEU A 80 19.43 0.38 -2.73
C LEU A 80 20.19 0.98 -3.93
N GLN A 81 19.64 2.00 -4.58
CA GLN A 81 20.31 2.68 -5.69
C GLN A 81 21.39 3.67 -5.23
N GLN A 82 21.36 4.09 -3.96
CA GLN A 82 22.32 5.04 -3.38
C GLN A 82 23.41 4.39 -2.52
N SER A 83 23.34 3.08 -2.28
CA SER A 83 24.36 2.26 -1.61
C SER A 83 25.39 1.71 -2.60
#